data_AF-A0A093YA33-F1
#
_entry.id   AF-A0A093YA33-F1
#
_cell.length_a   1.000
_cell.length_b   1.000
_cell.length_c   1.000
_cell.angle_alpha   90.00
_cell.angle_beta   90.00
_cell.angle_gamma   90.00
#
_symmetry.space_group_name_H-M   'P 1'
#
loop_
_entity.id
_entity.type
_entity.pdbx_description
1 polymer ?
#
loop_
_entity_poly.entity_id
_entity_poly.type
_entity_poly.pdbx_seq_one_letter_code
_entity_poly.pdbx_strand_id
1 'polypeptide(L)'
;MVSTVTVAIGRDHRELTDYYKEFLNALDNDAATRWQNQFTWALTRHLVAEELVMYPAFERILGERGRFIVDRGQSEHQDIKEKLNHFQSLEAGTVEFMPSLKSLMDDLAQCINEEEMVDLPALDKALSNKQSNDLERSFHRTKLLAPSRSHPVASNTSLLGTVAWMLAAPFDQLGNLFLRAEVSETLVALNLRQIWCLILALLVACDDSWDLQAGYGTLIAGMIYARELMEGNNTINSPRRSFD
;
A
#
# COMPACT_ATOMS: atom_id res chain seq x y z
N MET A 1 -21.00 9.91 -17.11
CA MET A 1 -20.39 8.68 -17.65
C MET A 1 -19.59 8.09 -16.51
N VAL A 2 -19.71 6.80 -16.22
CA VAL A 2 -18.90 6.18 -15.17
C VAL A 2 -17.46 6.06 -15.67
N SER A 3 -16.51 6.55 -14.90
CA SER A 3 -15.10 6.58 -15.32
C SER A 3 -14.41 5.24 -15.05
N THR A 4 -13.31 4.92 -15.76
CA THR A 4 -12.65 3.61 -15.63
C THR A 4 -12.02 3.40 -14.26
N VAL A 5 -11.47 4.46 -13.64
CA VAL A 5 -10.97 4.40 -12.26
C VAL A 5 -12.09 4.09 -11.26
N THR A 6 -13.28 4.67 -11.43
CA THR A 6 -14.47 4.35 -10.62
C THR A 6 -14.88 2.88 -10.78
N VAL A 7 -14.80 2.33 -11.99
CA VAL A 7 -15.05 0.89 -12.23
C VAL A 7 -14.01 0.02 -11.52
N ALA A 8 -12.76 0.43 -11.49
CA ALA A 8 -11.67 -0.30 -10.82
C ALA A 8 -11.83 -0.29 -9.30
N ILE A 9 -12.15 0.86 -8.70
CA ILE A 9 -12.42 1.01 -7.26
C ILE A 9 -13.63 0.15 -6.85
N GLY A 10 -14.75 0.28 -7.56
CA GLY A 10 -15.93 -0.54 -7.28
C GLY A 10 -15.70 -2.04 -7.50
N ARG A 11 -14.69 -2.45 -8.28
CA ARG A 11 -14.29 -3.88 -8.36
C ARG A 11 -13.62 -4.33 -7.08
N ASP A 12 -12.72 -3.52 -6.51
CA ASP A 12 -12.08 -3.81 -5.21
C ASP A 12 -13.15 -3.89 -4.09
N HIS A 13 -14.14 -3.00 -4.08
CA HIS A 13 -15.25 -3.04 -3.10
C HIS A 13 -16.06 -4.34 -3.16
N ARG A 14 -16.38 -4.80 -4.38
CA ARG A 14 -17.05 -6.08 -4.58
C ARG A 14 -16.20 -7.25 -4.13
N GLU A 15 -14.90 -7.23 -4.43
CA GLU A 15 -13.95 -8.26 -3.99
C GLU A 15 -13.88 -8.34 -2.45
N LEU A 16 -13.80 -7.20 -1.75
CA LEU A 16 -13.83 -7.14 -0.29
C LEU A 16 -15.13 -7.71 0.29
N THR A 17 -16.26 -7.38 -0.33
CA THR A 17 -17.57 -7.92 0.05
C THR A 17 -17.65 -9.43 -0.16
N ASP A 18 -17.07 -9.95 -1.23
CA ASP A 18 -17.04 -11.37 -1.51
C ASP A 18 -16.14 -12.12 -0.52
N TYR A 19 -14.97 -11.58 -0.18
CA TYR A 19 -14.13 -12.15 0.89
C TYR A 19 -14.83 -12.17 2.24
N TYR A 20 -15.59 -11.13 2.57
CA TYR A 20 -16.41 -11.13 3.78
C TYR A 20 -17.46 -12.25 3.77
N LYS A 21 -18.15 -12.48 2.65
CA LYS A 21 -19.11 -13.59 2.52
C LYS A 21 -18.45 -14.96 2.67
N GLU A 22 -17.32 -15.17 2.00
CA GLU A 22 -16.57 -16.43 2.09
C GLU A 22 -16.08 -16.70 3.52
N PHE A 23 -15.69 -15.63 4.22
CA PHE A 23 -15.32 -15.70 5.63
C PHE A 23 -16.50 -16.14 6.52
N LEU A 24 -17.69 -15.57 6.32
CA LEU A 24 -18.89 -15.96 7.07
C LEU A 24 -19.30 -17.43 6.82
N ASN A 25 -18.94 -17.97 5.66
CA ASN A 25 -19.22 -19.34 5.25
C ASN A 25 -18.05 -20.31 5.49
N ALA A 26 -16.98 -19.87 6.16
CA ALA A 26 -15.82 -20.70 6.43
C ALA A 26 -16.20 -21.93 7.26
N LEU A 27 -15.78 -23.13 6.81
CA LEU A 27 -16.13 -24.41 7.43
C LEU A 27 -15.31 -24.72 8.70
N ASP A 28 -14.14 -24.09 8.83
CA ASP A 28 -13.21 -24.27 9.92
C ASP A 28 -12.32 -23.02 10.11
N ASN A 29 -11.55 -23.01 11.20
CA ASN A 29 -10.68 -21.90 11.55
C ASN A 29 -9.56 -21.68 10.52
N ASP A 30 -9.09 -22.73 9.84
CA ASP A 30 -8.03 -22.64 8.83
C ASP A 30 -8.55 -21.92 7.56
N ALA A 31 -9.76 -22.25 7.12
CA ALA A 31 -10.47 -21.52 6.07
C ALA A 31 -10.71 -20.05 6.46
N ALA A 32 -11.13 -19.78 7.70
CA ALA A 32 -11.33 -18.43 8.19
C ALA A 32 -10.02 -17.62 8.20
N THR A 33 -8.90 -18.21 8.65
CA THR A 33 -7.57 -17.58 8.60
C THR A 33 -7.10 -17.30 7.17
N ARG A 34 -7.36 -18.19 6.21
CA ARG A 34 -7.06 -17.90 4.80
C ARG A 34 -7.82 -16.69 4.28
N TRP A 35 -9.12 -16.62 4.56
CA TRP A 35 -9.95 -15.49 4.13
C TRP A 35 -9.60 -14.19 4.87
N GLN A 36 -9.24 -14.26 6.15
CA GLN A 36 -8.67 -13.14 6.91
C GLN A 36 -7.46 -12.56 6.17
N ASN A 37 -6.50 -13.41 5.79
CA ASN A 37 -5.29 -12.97 5.09
C ASN A 37 -5.59 -12.35 3.72
N GLN A 38 -6.52 -12.93 2.94
CA GLN A 38 -6.92 -12.37 1.65
C GLN A 38 -7.62 -11.01 1.81
N PHE A 39 -8.55 -10.91 2.76
CA PHE A 39 -9.27 -9.68 3.07
C PHE A 39 -8.31 -8.57 3.53
N THR A 40 -7.42 -8.88 4.48
CA THR A 40 -6.41 -7.93 4.98
C THR A 40 -5.52 -7.43 3.85
N TRP A 41 -5.05 -8.31 2.99
CA TRP A 41 -4.19 -7.95 1.87
C TRP A 41 -4.93 -7.11 0.81
N ALA A 42 -6.18 -7.44 0.50
CA ALA A 42 -6.97 -6.68 -0.44
C ALA A 42 -7.27 -5.27 0.09
N LEU A 43 -7.76 -5.17 1.33
CA LEU A 43 -8.15 -3.90 1.93
C LEU A 43 -6.94 -2.98 2.10
N THR A 44 -5.81 -3.51 2.56
CA THR A 44 -4.61 -2.70 2.77
C THR A 44 -4.12 -2.06 1.46
N ARG A 45 -4.06 -2.83 0.36
CA ARG A 45 -3.61 -2.30 -0.93
C ARG A 45 -4.59 -1.30 -1.53
N HIS A 46 -5.88 -1.53 -1.32
CA HIS A 46 -6.94 -0.64 -1.74
C HIS A 46 -6.83 0.74 -1.06
N LEU A 47 -6.78 0.78 0.27
CA LEU A 47 -6.66 2.03 1.04
C LEU A 47 -5.38 2.81 0.66
N VAL A 48 -4.26 2.11 0.50
CA VAL A 48 -2.99 2.73 0.07
C VAL A 48 -3.09 3.33 -1.32
N ALA A 49 -3.75 2.65 -2.26
CA ALA A 49 -3.90 3.15 -3.61
C ALA A 49 -4.81 4.39 -3.65
N GLU A 50 -5.83 4.45 -2.81
CA GLU A 50 -6.69 5.63 -2.67
C GLU A 50 -5.94 6.81 -2.08
N GLU A 51 -5.23 6.60 -0.97
CA GLU A 51 -4.45 7.65 -0.32
C GLU A 51 -3.38 8.26 -1.24
N LEU A 52 -2.71 7.42 -2.04
CA LEU A 52 -1.60 7.86 -2.89
C LEU A 52 -2.01 8.34 -4.28
N VAL A 53 -3.16 7.89 -4.80
CA VAL A 53 -3.59 8.21 -6.17
C VAL A 53 -4.88 9.02 -6.17
N MET A 54 -5.88 8.60 -5.41
CA MET A 54 -7.21 9.21 -5.46
C MET A 54 -7.28 10.50 -4.67
N TYR A 55 -6.70 10.57 -3.47
CA TYR A 55 -6.74 11.79 -2.65
C TYR A 55 -6.07 12.99 -3.35
N PRO A 56 -4.86 12.88 -3.92
CA PRO A 56 -4.28 13.96 -4.72
C PRO A 56 -5.14 14.31 -5.95
N ALA A 57 -5.82 13.33 -6.55
CA ALA A 57 -6.71 13.57 -7.68
C ALA A 57 -7.97 14.35 -7.26
N PHE A 58 -8.61 13.99 -6.15
CA PHE A 58 -9.77 14.69 -5.61
C PHE A 58 -9.45 16.16 -5.33
N GLU A 59 -8.37 16.44 -4.61
CA GLU A 59 -7.96 17.81 -4.29
C GLU A 59 -7.68 18.64 -5.54
N ARG A 60 -6.90 18.07 -6.48
CA ARG A 60 -6.50 18.78 -7.70
C ARG A 60 -7.66 19.05 -8.64
N ILE A 61 -8.61 18.12 -8.75
CA ILE A 61 -9.70 18.19 -9.74
C ILE A 61 -10.94 18.89 -9.18
N LEU A 62 -11.26 18.67 -7.89
CA LEU A 62 -12.48 19.19 -7.26
C LEU A 62 -12.22 20.40 -6.33
N GLY A 63 -10.97 20.82 -6.13
CA GLY A 63 -10.62 21.98 -5.33
C GLY A 63 -11.05 21.84 -3.87
N GLU A 64 -11.76 22.83 -3.32
CA GLU A 64 -12.23 22.85 -1.92
C GLU A 64 -13.11 21.65 -1.59
N ARG A 65 -14.00 21.24 -2.51
CA ARG A 65 -14.79 20.02 -2.33
C ARG A 65 -13.89 18.79 -2.21
N GLY A 66 -12.84 18.73 -3.02
CA GLY A 66 -11.85 17.65 -2.97
C GLY A 66 -11.13 17.61 -1.63
N ARG A 67 -10.75 18.77 -1.07
CA ARG A 67 -10.14 18.87 0.26
C ARG A 67 -11.05 18.30 1.35
N PHE A 68 -12.33 18.67 1.36
CA PHE A 68 -13.29 18.14 2.32
C PHE A 68 -13.44 16.61 2.23
N ILE A 69 -13.51 16.07 1.01
CA ILE A 69 -13.55 14.62 0.77
C ILE A 69 -12.31 13.95 1.35
N VAL A 70 -11.12 14.49 1.07
CA VAL A 70 -9.85 13.92 1.55
C VAL A 70 -9.71 14.01 3.05
N ASP A 71 -10.03 15.15 3.67
CA ASP A 71 -9.91 15.31 5.13
C ASP A 71 -10.82 14.31 5.88
N ARG A 72 -12.05 14.11 5.39
CA ARG A 72 -12.95 13.06 5.92
C ARG A 72 -12.40 11.67 5.67
N GLY A 73 -12.05 11.34 4.42
CA GLY A 73 -11.56 10.01 4.04
C GLY A 73 -10.30 9.60 4.80
N GLN A 74 -9.37 10.54 5.04
CA GLN A 74 -8.18 10.30 5.84
C GLN A 74 -8.50 9.91 7.29
N SER A 75 -9.54 10.51 7.89
CA SER A 75 -10.01 10.14 9.23
C SER A 75 -10.63 8.74 9.22
N GLU A 76 -11.52 8.45 8.27
CA GLU A 76 -12.18 7.15 8.14
C GLU A 76 -11.17 6.03 7.87
N HIS A 77 -10.22 6.25 6.96
CA HIS A 77 -9.14 5.31 6.66
C HIS A 77 -8.26 5.06 7.88
N GLN A 78 -8.02 6.06 8.72
CA GLN A 78 -7.24 5.87 9.94
C GLN A 78 -7.96 4.89 10.89
N ASP A 79 -9.25 5.10 11.13
CA ASP A 79 -10.06 4.22 11.98
C ASP A 79 -10.14 2.79 11.40
N ILE A 80 -10.36 2.66 10.09
CA ILE A 80 -10.38 1.37 9.37
C ILE A 80 -9.01 0.67 9.47
N LYS A 81 -7.90 1.38 9.29
CA LYS A 81 -6.53 0.81 9.38
C LYS A 81 -6.23 0.30 10.78
N GLU A 82 -6.65 1.02 11.82
CA GLU A 82 -6.51 0.62 13.22
C GLU A 82 -7.32 -0.65 13.53
N LYS A 83 -8.60 -0.68 13.13
CA LYS A 83 -9.46 -1.85 13.26
C LYS A 83 -8.92 -3.04 12.48
N LEU A 84 -8.42 -2.83 11.25
CA LEU A 84 -7.82 -3.87 10.43
C LEU A 84 -6.53 -4.43 11.07
N ASN A 85 -5.71 -3.56 11.66
CA ASN A 85 -4.50 -3.98 12.36
C ASN A 85 -4.80 -4.79 13.63
N HIS A 86 -5.86 -4.43 14.36
CA HIS A 86 -6.33 -5.25 15.47
C HIS A 86 -6.85 -6.61 14.94
N PHE A 87 -7.75 -6.58 13.96
CA PHE A 87 -8.36 -7.79 13.40
C PHE A 87 -7.34 -8.79 12.84
N GLN A 88 -6.34 -8.34 12.09
CA GLN A 88 -5.30 -9.22 11.52
C GLN A 88 -4.41 -9.89 12.59
N SER A 89 -4.41 -9.38 13.83
CA SER A 89 -3.66 -9.96 14.94
C SER A 89 -4.42 -11.07 15.68
N LEU A 90 -5.72 -11.22 15.41
CA LEU A 90 -6.58 -12.20 16.06
C LEU A 90 -6.50 -13.55 15.37
N GLU A 91 -6.58 -14.61 16.16
CA GLU A 91 -6.68 -15.98 15.67
C GLU A 91 -8.14 -16.33 15.38
N ALA A 92 -8.37 -17.10 14.30
CA ALA A 92 -9.70 -17.57 13.99
C ALA A 92 -10.23 -18.51 15.09
N GLY A 93 -11.48 -18.28 15.50
CA GLY A 93 -12.15 -19.05 16.54
C GLY A 93 -12.06 -18.47 17.95
N THR A 94 -11.34 -17.37 18.17
CA THR A 94 -11.41 -16.63 19.45
C THR A 94 -12.75 -15.89 19.57
N VAL A 95 -13.12 -15.54 20.81
CA VAL A 95 -14.41 -14.86 21.09
C VAL A 95 -14.44 -13.43 20.52
N GLU A 96 -13.28 -12.81 20.34
CA GLU A 96 -13.12 -11.45 19.81
C GLU A 96 -13.13 -11.40 18.28
N PHE A 97 -12.86 -12.51 17.60
CA PHE A 97 -12.62 -12.56 16.16
C PHE A 97 -13.81 -12.04 15.33
N MET A 98 -15.01 -12.57 15.56
CA MET A 98 -16.22 -12.18 14.84
C MET A 98 -16.71 -10.76 15.18
N PRO A 99 -16.74 -10.34 16.47
CA PRO A 99 -17.02 -8.94 16.82
C PRO A 99 -16.08 -7.94 16.15
N SER A 100 -14.77 -8.22 16.13
CA SER A 100 -13.78 -7.33 15.50
C SER A 100 -13.96 -7.25 13.99
N LEU A 101 -14.24 -8.36 13.31
CA LEU A 101 -14.57 -8.35 11.88
C LEU A 101 -15.82 -7.52 11.61
N LYS A 102 -16.89 -7.71 12.38
CA LYS A 102 -18.14 -6.98 12.18
C LYS A 102 -17.93 -5.47 12.35
N SER A 103 -17.24 -5.07 13.41
CA SER A 103 -16.91 -3.66 13.69
C SER A 103 -16.08 -3.02 12.57
N LEU A 104 -15.17 -3.77 11.96
CA LEU A 104 -14.39 -3.32 10.80
C LEU A 104 -15.27 -3.18 9.55
N MET A 105 -16.13 -4.17 9.29
CA MET A 105 -17.02 -4.16 8.13
C MET A 105 -18.09 -3.08 8.19
N ASP A 106 -18.59 -2.75 9.37
CA ASP A 106 -19.58 -1.68 9.55
C ASP A 106 -18.99 -0.32 9.11
N ASP A 107 -17.78 0.02 9.55
CA ASP A 107 -17.08 1.25 9.13
C ASP A 107 -16.73 1.23 7.64
N LEU A 108 -16.19 0.10 7.16
CA LEU A 108 -15.82 -0.04 5.75
C LEU A 108 -17.02 0.10 4.83
N ALA A 109 -18.17 -0.50 5.19
CA ALA A 109 -19.40 -0.41 4.40
C ALA A 109 -19.94 1.03 4.35
N GLN A 110 -19.82 1.78 5.45
CA GLN A 110 -20.18 3.19 5.46
C GLN A 110 -19.26 3.99 4.51
N CYS A 111 -17.93 3.81 4.63
CA CYS A 111 -16.94 4.49 3.79
C CYS A 111 -17.18 4.21 2.29
N ILE A 112 -17.32 2.94 1.91
CA ILE A 112 -17.63 2.52 0.53
C ILE A 112 -18.92 3.17 0.02
N ASN A 113 -19.96 3.21 0.85
CA ASN A 113 -21.24 3.80 0.44
C ASN A 113 -21.12 5.32 0.23
N GLU A 114 -20.40 6.03 1.09
CA GLU A 114 -20.14 7.46 0.90
C GLU A 114 -19.33 7.70 -0.37
N GLU A 115 -18.30 6.90 -0.60
CA GLU A 115 -17.45 7.02 -1.78
C GLU A 115 -18.22 6.76 -3.09
N GLU A 116 -18.92 5.62 -3.20
CA GLU A 116 -19.64 5.24 -4.42
C GLU A 116 -20.83 6.14 -4.72
N MET A 117 -21.49 6.68 -3.69
CA MET A 117 -22.71 7.48 -3.87
C MET A 117 -22.45 8.97 -3.99
N VAL A 118 -21.33 9.48 -3.46
CA VAL A 118 -21.08 10.92 -3.35
C VAL A 118 -19.77 11.33 -4.01
N ASP A 119 -18.66 10.67 -3.68
CA ASP A 119 -17.33 11.16 -4.01
C ASP A 119 -16.92 10.79 -5.43
N LEU A 120 -17.01 9.51 -5.81
CA LEU A 120 -16.71 9.04 -7.17
C LEU A 120 -17.64 9.67 -8.22
N PRO A 121 -18.97 9.81 -8.00
CA PRO A 121 -19.82 10.53 -8.94
C PRO A 121 -19.46 12.01 -9.11
N ALA A 122 -18.85 12.65 -8.11
CA ALA A 122 -18.36 14.01 -8.24
C ALA A 122 -17.12 14.08 -9.13
N LEU A 123 -16.19 13.14 -8.93
CA LEU A 123 -14.98 13.03 -9.71
C LEU A 123 -15.29 12.66 -11.17
N ASP A 124 -16.19 11.71 -11.40
CA ASP A 124 -16.63 11.26 -12.73
C ASP A 124 -17.18 12.40 -13.60
N LYS A 125 -17.81 13.40 -12.98
CA LYS A 125 -18.33 14.59 -13.69
C LYS A 125 -17.23 15.54 -14.15
N ALA A 126 -16.07 15.50 -13.50
CA ALA A 126 -14.95 16.40 -13.75
C ALA A 126 -13.81 15.75 -14.56
N LEU A 127 -13.80 14.41 -14.66
CA LEU A 127 -12.77 13.67 -15.38
C LEU A 127 -13.01 13.62 -16.89
N SER A 128 -11.94 13.84 -17.66
CA SER A 128 -11.87 13.36 -19.04
C SER A 128 -11.55 11.86 -19.09
N ASN A 129 -11.89 11.20 -20.20
CA ASN A 129 -11.56 9.78 -20.41
C ASN A 129 -10.07 9.48 -20.26
N LYS A 130 -9.21 10.37 -20.76
CA LYS A 130 -7.75 10.22 -20.63
C LYS A 130 -7.32 10.27 -19.17
N GLN A 131 -7.78 11.25 -18.40
CA GLN A 131 -7.44 11.37 -16.98
C GLN A 131 -7.94 10.15 -16.19
N SER A 132 -9.14 9.65 -16.49
CA SER A 132 -9.68 8.46 -15.84
C SER A 132 -8.81 7.21 -16.10
N ASN A 133 -8.44 6.96 -17.36
CA ASN A 133 -7.54 5.85 -17.72
C ASN A 133 -6.15 6.00 -17.08
N ASP A 134 -5.64 7.23 -16.96
CA ASP A 134 -4.36 7.52 -16.30
C ASP A 134 -4.44 7.21 -14.80
N LEU A 135 -5.53 7.60 -14.13
CA LEU A 135 -5.77 7.31 -12.72
C LEU A 135 -5.95 5.82 -12.46
N GLU A 136 -6.73 5.11 -13.28
CA GLU A 136 -6.90 3.65 -13.18
C GLU A 136 -5.56 2.92 -13.26
N ARG A 137 -4.70 3.29 -14.22
CA ARG A 137 -3.37 2.68 -14.36
C ARG A 137 -2.49 2.95 -13.14
N SER A 138 -2.50 4.17 -12.63
CA SER A 138 -1.74 4.53 -11.42
C SER A 138 -2.27 3.77 -10.20
N PHE A 139 -3.58 3.71 -10.03
CA PHE A 139 -4.25 2.98 -8.97
C PHE A 139 -3.82 1.50 -8.95
N HIS A 140 -3.85 0.82 -10.11
CA HIS A 140 -3.38 -0.55 -10.21
C HIS A 140 -1.89 -0.73 -9.94
N ARG A 141 -1.03 0.19 -10.40
CA ARG A 141 0.42 0.12 -10.16
C ARG A 141 0.75 0.31 -8.68
N THR A 142 0.10 1.25 -8.01
CA THR A 142 0.33 1.52 -6.59
C THR A 142 -0.02 0.32 -5.71
N LYS A 143 -1.08 -0.43 -6.06
CA LYS A 143 -1.44 -1.69 -5.37
C LYS A 143 -0.32 -2.73 -5.36
N LEU A 144 0.60 -2.71 -6.33
CA LEU A 144 1.74 -3.65 -6.38
C LEU A 144 2.82 -3.33 -5.34
N LEU A 145 2.86 -2.09 -4.86
CA LEU A 145 3.86 -1.59 -3.91
C LEU A 145 3.35 -1.61 -2.47
N ALA A 146 2.05 -1.86 -2.29
CA ALA A 146 1.43 -1.88 -0.99
C ALA A 146 1.79 -3.16 -0.21
N PRO A 147 1.83 -3.08 1.13
CA PRO A 147 2.33 -4.13 1.99
C PRO A 147 1.30 -5.26 2.09
N SER A 148 1.74 -6.42 2.56
CA SER A 148 0.85 -7.57 2.77
C SER A 148 -0.06 -7.45 4.00
N ARG A 149 0.30 -6.56 4.94
CA ARG A 149 -0.37 -6.39 6.23
C ARG A 149 -0.66 -4.92 6.50
N SER A 150 -1.72 -4.66 7.27
CA SER A 150 -2.03 -3.33 7.75
C SER A 150 -0.97 -2.90 8.77
N HIS A 151 -0.43 -1.71 8.60
CA HIS A 151 0.36 -1.04 9.62
C HIS A 151 -0.22 0.36 9.76
N PRO A 152 -0.90 0.68 10.88
CA PRO A 152 -1.55 1.96 11.07
C PRO A 152 -0.46 3.00 11.35
N VAL A 153 0.16 3.49 10.28
CA VAL A 153 0.97 4.71 10.31
C VAL A 153 0.02 5.86 9.99
N ALA A 154 0.06 6.89 10.83
CA ALA A 154 -0.82 8.03 10.70
C ALA A 154 -0.69 8.70 9.31
N SER A 155 -1.85 8.98 8.68
CA SER A 155 -1.99 9.61 7.35
C SER A 155 -1.40 11.02 7.26
N ASN A 156 -1.09 11.63 8.41
CA ASN A 156 -0.46 12.95 8.54
C ASN A 156 1.08 12.90 8.45
N THR A 157 1.67 11.72 8.27
CA THR A 157 3.09 11.63 7.94
C THR A 157 3.28 11.95 6.45
N SER A 158 4.20 12.86 6.15
CA SER A 158 4.66 13.19 4.79
C SER A 158 4.74 11.94 3.91
N LEU A 159 4.44 12.06 2.61
CA LEU A 159 4.66 11.02 1.57
C LEU A 159 5.94 10.19 1.82
N LEU A 160 6.98 10.81 2.39
CA LEU A 160 8.22 10.19 2.82
C LEU A 160 8.06 9.08 3.89
N GLY A 161 7.23 9.29 4.91
CA GLY A 161 6.86 8.27 5.91
C GLY A 161 6.10 7.11 5.27
N THR A 162 5.24 7.43 4.30
CA THR A 162 4.50 6.43 3.53
C THR A 162 5.42 5.56 2.67
N VAL A 163 6.38 6.18 1.99
CA VAL A 163 7.38 5.49 1.16
C VAL A 163 8.40 4.72 2.02
N ALA A 164 8.78 5.24 3.18
CA ALA A 164 9.71 4.55 4.08
C ALA A 164 9.13 3.22 4.60
N TRP A 165 7.83 3.16 4.92
CA TRP A 165 7.21 1.88 5.30
C TRP A 165 7.08 0.93 4.10
N MET A 166 6.76 1.43 2.90
CA MET A 166 6.68 0.61 1.68
C MET A 166 7.99 -0.12 1.40
N LEU A 167 9.11 0.56 1.63
CA LEU A 167 10.46 0.01 1.44
C LEU A 167 10.90 -0.92 2.58
N ALA A 168 10.26 -0.89 3.75
CA ALA A 168 10.52 -1.80 4.86
C ALA A 168 9.72 -3.12 4.78
N ALA A 169 8.63 -3.15 4.00
CA ALA A 169 7.76 -4.30 3.80
C ALA A 169 8.29 -5.51 2.96
N PRO A 170 9.40 -5.49 2.19
CA PRO A 170 9.69 -6.57 1.24
C PRO A 170 10.02 -7.97 1.81
N PHE A 171 10.10 -8.16 3.13
CA PHE A 171 10.42 -9.50 3.68
C PHE A 171 9.20 -10.42 3.86
N ASP A 172 7.96 -9.91 3.85
CA ASP A 172 6.76 -10.73 4.07
C ASP A 172 6.12 -11.28 2.77
N GLN A 173 6.37 -10.64 1.62
CA GLN A 173 5.78 -11.04 0.33
C GLN A 173 6.25 -12.41 -0.17
N LEU A 174 7.43 -12.88 0.28
CA LEU A 174 7.95 -14.19 -0.12
C LEU A 174 7.20 -15.33 0.58
N GLY A 175 6.79 -15.17 1.83
CA GLY A 175 6.13 -16.24 2.61
C GLY A 175 4.80 -16.73 2.02
N ASN A 176 4.00 -15.83 1.45
CA ASN A 176 2.68 -16.16 0.90
C ASN A 176 2.72 -16.72 -0.53
N LEU A 177 3.82 -16.51 -1.27
CA LEU A 177 4.04 -17.17 -2.57
C LEU A 177 4.53 -18.61 -2.40
N PHE A 178 5.24 -18.93 -1.29
CA PHE A 178 5.76 -20.27 -1.02
C PHE A 178 4.71 -21.29 -0.56
N LEU A 179 3.53 -20.86 -0.10
CA LEU A 179 2.42 -21.77 0.24
C LEU A 179 1.54 -22.13 -0.97
N ARG A 180 1.84 -21.59 -2.15
CA ARG A 180 0.99 -21.75 -3.34
C ARG A 180 1.82 -21.89 -4.61
N ALA A 181 2.62 -22.96 -4.69
CA ALA A 181 2.76 -23.83 -5.88
C ALA A 181 4.10 -24.58 -5.89
N GLU A 182 4.03 -25.87 -6.25
CA GLU A 182 5.10 -26.51 -7.03
C GLU A 182 5.25 -25.72 -8.34
N VAL A 183 6.22 -24.79 -8.40
CA VAL A 183 6.60 -24.13 -9.65
C VAL A 183 7.99 -24.61 -10.03
N SER A 184 8.06 -25.23 -11.21
CA SER A 184 9.26 -25.76 -11.82
C SER A 184 10.42 -24.75 -11.85
N GLU A 185 11.63 -25.29 -11.74
CA GLU A 185 12.98 -24.70 -11.58
C GLU A 185 13.41 -23.42 -12.36
N THR A 186 12.56 -22.60 -12.97
CA THR A 186 13.01 -21.52 -13.86
C THR A 186 12.96 -20.09 -13.32
N LEU A 187 12.74 -19.86 -12.00
CA LEU A 187 12.74 -18.49 -11.44
C LEU A 187 13.64 -18.29 -10.20
N VAL A 188 14.73 -19.06 -10.05
CA VAL A 188 15.65 -18.94 -8.90
C VAL A 188 16.86 -18.01 -9.16
N ALA A 189 16.84 -17.12 -10.14
CA ALA A 189 18.02 -16.28 -10.40
C ALA A 189 17.71 -14.84 -10.84
N LEU A 190 17.08 -14.06 -9.98
CA LEU A 190 17.24 -12.60 -10.02
C LEU A 190 18.02 -12.19 -8.77
N ASN A 191 19.32 -11.95 -8.97
CA ASN A 191 20.20 -11.41 -7.94
C ASN A 191 19.66 -10.03 -7.51
N LEU A 192 19.73 -9.72 -6.21
CA LEU A 192 19.38 -8.42 -5.59
C LEU A 192 19.80 -7.20 -6.43
N ARG A 193 20.90 -7.31 -7.18
CA ARG A 193 21.38 -6.30 -8.14
C ARG A 193 20.37 -5.97 -9.25
N GLN A 194 19.68 -6.95 -9.83
CA GLN A 194 18.69 -6.74 -10.89
C GLN A 194 17.39 -6.13 -10.37
N ILE A 195 16.98 -6.50 -9.14
CA ILE A 195 15.83 -5.89 -8.47
C ILE A 195 16.11 -4.42 -8.17
N TRP A 196 17.32 -4.11 -7.66
CA TRP A 196 17.76 -2.73 -7.45
C TRP A 196 17.87 -1.92 -8.73
N CYS A 197 18.36 -2.51 -9.84
CA CYS A 197 18.38 -1.84 -11.14
C CYS A 197 16.99 -1.54 -11.68
N LEU A 198 15.99 -2.38 -11.41
CA LEU A 198 14.60 -2.14 -11.81
C LEU A 198 13.94 -1.04 -10.97
N ILE A 199 14.22 -0.98 -9.67
CA ILE A 199 13.76 0.10 -8.79
C ILE A 199 14.38 1.44 -9.18
N LEU A 200 15.69 1.46 -9.46
CA LEU A 200 16.39 2.65 -9.99
C LEU A 200 15.87 3.06 -11.38
N ALA A 201 15.58 2.11 -12.28
CA ALA A 201 15.01 2.41 -13.59
C ALA A 201 13.59 2.97 -13.50
N LEU A 202 12.78 2.53 -12.55
CA LEU A 202 11.44 3.07 -12.28
C LEU A 202 11.47 4.47 -11.67
N LEU A 203 12.48 4.77 -10.84
CA LEU A 203 12.68 6.11 -10.27
C LEU A 203 13.27 7.10 -11.29
N VAL A 204 14.16 6.64 -12.18
CA VAL A 204 14.76 7.47 -13.25
C VAL A 204 13.80 7.68 -14.43
N ALA A 205 12.91 6.74 -14.72
CA ALA A 205 11.88 6.90 -15.77
C ALA A 205 10.72 7.84 -15.37
N CYS A 206 10.76 8.42 -14.16
CA CYS A 206 9.80 9.41 -13.69
C CYS A 206 10.23 10.87 -13.98
N ASP A 207 11.38 11.08 -14.63
CA ASP A 207 11.91 12.41 -14.91
C ASP A 207 11.56 12.86 -16.34
N ASP A 208 10.34 13.40 -16.51
CA ASP A 208 10.09 14.42 -17.53
C ASP A 208 9.94 15.77 -16.80
N SER A 209 11.10 16.38 -16.50
CA SER A 209 11.38 17.83 -16.41
C SER A 209 10.45 18.66 -15.51
N TRP A 210 10.96 19.21 -14.38
CA TRP A 210 11.06 20.67 -14.07
C TRP A 210 11.74 20.89 -12.69
N ASP A 211 12.85 21.65 -12.70
CA ASP A 211 13.59 22.32 -11.62
C ASP A 211 14.16 21.54 -10.40
N LEU A 212 15.35 20.98 -10.61
CA LEU A 212 16.30 20.56 -9.59
C LEU A 212 17.26 21.70 -9.23
N GLN A 213 17.01 22.44 -8.14
CA GLN A 213 18.09 23.21 -7.52
C GLN A 213 18.07 23.41 -6.00
N ALA A 214 17.26 22.69 -5.22
CA ALA A 214 17.42 22.74 -3.77
C ALA A 214 17.00 21.43 -3.09
N GLY A 215 17.97 20.70 -2.50
CA GLY A 215 17.66 19.77 -1.40
C GLY A 215 18.33 18.40 -1.38
N TYR A 216 19.05 17.97 -2.42
CA TYR A 216 19.53 16.58 -2.52
C TYR A 216 20.96 16.32 -1.99
N GLY A 217 21.58 17.28 -1.30
CA GLY A 217 22.95 17.12 -0.77
C GLY A 217 23.07 15.96 0.22
N THR A 218 22.04 15.73 1.05
CA THR A 218 22.03 14.67 2.08
C THR A 218 21.70 13.30 1.51
N LEU A 219 20.90 13.24 0.43
CA LEU A 219 20.51 12.01 -0.26
C LEU A 219 21.69 11.42 -1.05
N ILE A 220 22.47 12.27 -1.73
CA ILE A 220 23.68 11.84 -2.44
C ILE A 220 24.76 11.37 -1.45
N ALA A 221 24.93 12.05 -0.31
CA ALA A 221 25.86 11.64 0.73
C ALA A 221 25.49 10.27 1.35
N GLY A 222 24.18 10.03 1.60
CA GLY A 222 23.69 8.74 2.08
C GLY A 222 23.91 7.59 1.07
N MET A 223 23.77 7.88 -0.23
CA MET A 223 24.01 6.91 -1.30
C MET A 223 25.50 6.59 -1.50
N ILE A 224 26.40 7.55 -1.27
CA ILE A 224 27.86 7.33 -1.30
C ILE A 224 28.29 6.48 -0.09
N TYR A 225 27.78 6.78 1.10
CA TYR A 225 28.09 6.01 2.32
C TYR A 225 27.59 4.57 2.27
N ALA A 226 26.39 4.34 1.71
CA ALA A 226 25.85 3.00 1.49
C ALA A 226 26.65 2.20 0.46
N ARG A 227 27.28 2.86 -0.52
CA ARG A 227 28.16 2.23 -1.51
C ARG A 227 29.49 1.79 -0.88
N GLU A 228 30.11 2.63 -0.06
CA GLU A 228 31.38 2.28 0.62
C GLU A 228 31.23 1.12 1.61
N LEU A 229 30.09 1.03 2.31
CA LEU A 229 29.76 -0.10 3.18
C LEU A 229 29.55 -1.43 2.43
N MET A 230 29.15 -1.38 1.15
CA MET A 230 28.83 -2.55 0.33
C MET A 230 30.02 -3.05 -0.52
N GLU A 231 31.03 -2.22 -0.75
CA GLU A 231 32.22 -2.59 -1.55
C GLU A 231 33.33 -3.29 -0.74
N GLY A 232 33.13 -3.56 0.55
CA GLY A 232 33.85 -4.63 1.27
C GLY A 232 35.38 -4.54 1.27
N ASN A 233 35.98 -3.38 1.53
CA ASN A 233 37.41 -3.29 1.84
C ASN A 233 37.60 -3.15 3.36
N ASN A 234 37.54 -4.28 4.06
CA ASN A 234 37.92 -4.39 5.47
C ASN A 234 39.43 -4.16 5.62
N THR A 235 39.84 -2.93 5.93
CA THR A 235 41.00 -2.70 6.79
C THR A 235 40.54 -1.96 8.03
N ILE A 236 40.10 -2.74 9.03
CA ILE A 236 40.00 -2.30 10.42
C ILE A 236 41.44 -2.08 10.90
N ASN A 237 41.91 -0.83 10.88
CA ASN A 237 43.05 -0.45 11.72
C ASN A 237 42.54 -0.33 13.16
N SER A 238 42.73 -1.39 13.93
CA SER A 238 42.54 -1.35 15.39
C SER A 238 43.51 -0.36 16.02
N PRO A 239 43.10 0.57 16.89
CA PRO A 239 44.02 1.20 17.82
C PRO A 239 44.34 0.18 18.91
N ARG A 240 45.60 -0.24 18.97
CA ARG A 240 46.16 -0.96 20.12
C ARG A 240 45.94 -0.14 21.39
N ARG A 241 45.50 -0.78 22.47
CA ARG A 241 45.80 -0.33 23.83
C ARG A 241 47.32 -0.34 24.01
N SER A 242 47.88 0.77 24.46
CA SER A 242 49.07 0.77 25.32
C SER A 242 48.64 1.36 26.66
N PHE A 243 48.81 0.54 27.70
CA PHE A 243 49.05 1.01 29.04
C PHE A 243 50.33 1.84 29.04
N ASP A 244 50.29 3.00 29.69
CA ASP A 244 51.28 3.50 30.65
C ASP A 244 50.56 4.52 31.56
#